data_AF-A0A9X7W155-F1
#
_entry.id   AF-A0A9X7W155-F1
#
_cell.length_a   1.000
_cell.length_b   1.000
_cell.length_c   1.000
_cell.angle_alpha   90.00
_cell.angle_beta   90.00
_cell.angle_gamma   90.00
#
_symmetry.space_group_name_H-M   'P 1'
#
loop_
_entity.id
_entity.type
_entity.pdbx_description
1 polymer ?
#
loop_
_entity_poly.entity_id
_entity_poly.type
_entity_poly.pdbx_seq_one_letter_code
_entity_poly.pdbx_strand_id
1 'polypeptide(L)'
;MTAMKVLKARLERVERDVFEHALCPKKLDELLDMQSEITDIKEEFLSHPFRGTTVEMLEDIRFRILECEFNVHIFASEAMHQDTSQQMRRLAELYDAIQ
;
A
#
# COMPACT_ATOMS: atom_id res chain seq x y z
N MET A 1 19.94 -11.31 11.95
CA MET A 1 19.74 -10.36 10.82
C MET A 1 19.66 -8.97 11.43
N THR A 2 20.32 -7.95 10.86
CA THR A 2 20.19 -6.57 11.37
C THR A 2 18.79 -6.04 11.08
N ALA A 3 18.19 -5.24 11.98
CA ALA A 3 16.84 -4.68 11.82
C ALA A 3 16.64 -4.01 10.45
N MET A 4 17.64 -3.28 9.99
CA MET A 4 17.66 -2.66 8.66
C MET A 4 17.50 -3.64 7.50
N LYS A 5 18.07 -4.85 7.60
CA LYS A 5 17.91 -5.88 6.55
C LYS A 5 16.50 -6.44 6.52
N VAL A 6 15.89 -6.62 7.69
CA VAL A 6 14.51 -7.10 7.81
C VAL A 6 13.56 -6.06 7.22
N LEU A 7 13.72 -4.80 7.60
CA LEU A 7 12.90 -3.69 7.11
C LEU A 7 12.98 -3.54 5.59
N LYS A 8 14.19 -3.59 5.02
CA LYS A 8 14.38 -3.58 3.56
C LYS A 8 13.71 -4.75 2.86
N ALA A 9 13.84 -5.96 3.39
CA ALA A 9 13.22 -7.14 2.79
C ALA A 9 11.67 -7.05 2.82
N ARG A 10 11.10 -6.46 3.88
CA ARG A 10 9.65 -6.17 3.94
C ARG A 10 9.25 -5.13 2.90
N LEU A 11 10.00 -4.03 2.81
CA LEU A 11 9.77 -2.97 1.83
C LEU A 11 9.86 -3.49 0.39
N GLU A 12 10.86 -4.30 0.07
CA GLU A 12 11.02 -4.93 -1.26
C GLU A 12 9.85 -5.85 -1.62
N ARG A 13 9.14 -6.44 -0.64
CA ARG A 13 7.91 -7.18 -0.92
C ARG A 13 6.78 -6.24 -1.32
N VAL A 14 6.57 -5.17 -0.54
CA VAL A 14 5.53 -4.17 -0.85
C VAL A 14 5.80 -3.52 -2.21
N GLU A 15 7.05 -3.18 -2.54
CA GLU A 15 7.42 -2.64 -3.85
C GLU A 15 7.07 -3.60 -4.99
N ARG A 16 7.34 -4.90 -4.83
CA ARG A 16 6.92 -5.91 -5.80
C ARG A 16 5.41 -6.00 -5.90
N ASP A 17 4.70 -5.98 -4.78
CA ASP A 17 3.24 -6.01 -4.78
C ASP A 17 2.63 -4.79 -5.47
N VAL A 18 3.21 -3.60 -5.27
CA VAL A 18 2.84 -2.36 -5.99
C VAL A 18 3.04 -2.53 -7.49
N PHE A 19 4.18 -3.08 -7.91
CA PHE A 19 4.45 -3.34 -9.33
C PHE A 19 3.50 -4.40 -9.91
N GLU A 20 3.24 -5.47 -9.17
CA GLU A 20 2.31 -6.52 -9.57
C GLU A 20 0.89 -5.98 -9.74
N HIS A 21 0.43 -5.07 -8.88
CA HIS A 21 -0.88 -4.43 -9.02
C HIS A 21 -1.05 -3.73 -10.37
N ALA A 22 0.01 -3.08 -10.88
CA ALA A 22 -0.01 -2.44 -12.20
C ALA A 22 -0.15 -3.44 -13.36
N LEU A 23 0.28 -4.70 -13.16
CA LEU A 23 0.15 -5.78 -14.15
C LEU A 23 -1.17 -6.54 -14.01
N CYS A 24 -1.59 -6.78 -12.77
CA CYS A 24 -2.77 -7.54 -12.41
C CYS A 24 -3.43 -6.86 -11.22
N PRO A 25 -4.57 -6.16 -11.44
CA PRO A 25 -5.26 -5.45 -10.36
C PRO A 25 -5.58 -6.38 -9.19
N LYS A 26 -4.98 -6.10 -8.04
CA LYS A 26 -5.26 -6.76 -6.76
C LYS A 26 -6.62 -6.34 -6.21
N LYS A 27 -7.24 -7.21 -5.40
CA LYS A 27 -8.52 -6.91 -4.74
C LYS A 27 -8.34 -5.85 -3.66
N LEU A 28 -9.44 -5.20 -3.28
CA LEU A 28 -9.44 -4.20 -2.22
C LEU A 28 -8.84 -4.73 -0.91
N ASP A 29 -9.20 -5.95 -0.48
CA ASP A 29 -8.66 -6.53 0.76
C ASP A 29 -7.13 -6.66 0.71
N GLU A 30 -6.58 -7.10 -0.43
CA GLU A 30 -5.13 -7.21 -0.63
C GLU A 30 -4.44 -5.83 -0.60
N LEU A 31 -5.11 -4.80 -1.13
CA LEU A 31 -4.61 -3.42 -1.09
C LEU A 31 -4.63 -2.84 0.33
N LEU A 32 -5.65 -3.20 1.14
CA LEU A 32 -5.72 -2.81 2.54
C LEU A 32 -4.65 -3.52 3.38
N ASP A 33 -4.39 -4.81 3.11
CA ASP A 33 -3.29 -5.55 3.72
C ASP A 33 -1.93 -4.90 3.40
N MET A 34 -1.71 -4.54 2.13
CA MET A 34 -0.52 -3.78 1.71
C MET A 34 -0.42 -2.43 2.42
N GLN A 35 -1.55 -1.74 2.62
CA GLN A 35 -1.60 -0.44 3.31
C GLN A 35 -1.22 -0.58 4.79
N SER A 36 -1.66 -1.66 5.44
CA SER A 36 -1.26 -1.99 6.80
C SER A 36 0.25 -2.27 6.88
N GLU A 37 0.77 -3.14 6.00
CA GLU A 37 2.20 -3.51 6.02
C GLU A 37 3.11 -2.29 5.79
N ILE A 38 2.79 -1.39 4.85
CA ILE A 38 3.62 -0.20 4.62
C ILE A 38 3.55 0.81 5.78
N THR A 39 2.41 0.89 6.46
CA THR A 39 2.26 1.70 7.69
C THR A 39 3.15 1.13 8.80
N ASP A 40 3.13 -0.19 9.00
CA ASP A 40 3.98 -0.86 9.98
C ASP A 40 5.47 -0.67 9.68
N ILE A 41 5.87 -0.78 8.40
CA ILE A 41 7.25 -0.52 7.97
C ILE A 41 7.66 0.92 8.29
N LYS A 42 6.78 1.89 8.02
CA LYS A 42 7.04 3.31 8.31
C LYS A 42 7.18 3.55 9.81
N GLU A 43 6.32 2.98 10.63
CA GLU A 43 6.41 3.10 12.10
C GLU A 43 7.68 2.44 12.64
N GLU A 44 8.06 1.27 12.14
CA GLU A 44 9.32 0.60 12.50
C GLU A 44 10.53 1.47 12.09
N PHE A 45 10.50 2.05 10.88
CA PHE A 45 11.55 2.95 10.41
C PHE A 45 11.70 4.19 11.30
N LEU A 46 10.59 4.79 11.75
CA LEU A 46 10.64 5.99 12.58
C LEU A 46 11.02 5.70 14.04
N SER A 47 10.71 4.51 14.54
CA SER A 47 10.95 4.12 15.93
C SER A 47 12.33 3.48 16.16
N HIS A 48 12.98 2.95 15.12
CA HIS A 48 14.23 2.21 15.27
C HIS A 48 15.49 3.10 15.20
N PRO A 49 16.44 2.99 16.15
CA PRO A 49 17.70 3.71 16.08
C PRO A 49 18.70 3.04 15.13
N PHE A 50 18.93 3.62 13.95
CA PHE A 50 19.85 3.08 12.93
C PHE A 50 21.31 3.51 13.13
N ARG A 51 21.92 3.13 14.26
CA ARG A 51 23.34 3.43 14.54
C ARG A 51 24.26 2.83 13.48
N GLY A 52 25.21 3.63 13.00
CA GLY A 52 26.18 3.20 11.99
C GLY A 52 25.62 3.12 10.56
N THR A 53 24.42 3.63 10.32
CA THR A 53 23.86 3.80 8.96
C THR A 53 24.10 5.22 8.48
N THR A 54 24.44 5.40 7.20
CA THR A 54 24.65 6.74 6.63
C THR A 54 23.31 7.44 6.39
N VAL A 55 23.35 8.78 6.33
CA VAL A 55 22.15 9.58 6.06
C VAL A 55 21.59 9.24 4.68
N GLU A 56 22.44 9.10 3.67
CA GLU A 56 22.01 8.81 2.29
C GLU A 56 21.23 7.49 2.22
N MET A 57 21.66 6.46 2.96
CA MET A 57 20.96 5.18 3.02
C MET A 57 19.61 5.30 3.73
N LEU A 58 19.51 6.14 4.77
CA LEU A 58 18.24 6.40 5.45
C LEU A 58 17.29 7.19 4.55
N GLU A 59 17.80 8.15 3.77
CA GLU A 59 16.99 8.91 2.84
C GLU A 59 16.47 8.06 1.67
N ASP A 60 17.29 7.16 1.13
CA ASP A 60 16.88 6.18 0.12
C ASP A 60 15.70 5.34 0.61
N ILE A 61 15.81 4.79 1.83
CA ILE A 61 14.76 3.97 2.42
C ILE A 61 13.52 4.80 2.73
N ARG A 62 13.69 6.00 3.30
CA ARG A 62 12.58 6.92 3.58
C ARG A 62 11.81 7.23 2.30
N PHE A 63 12.51 7.51 1.20
CA PHE A 63 11.90 7.80 -0.09
C PHE A 63 11.07 6.61 -0.59
N ARG A 64 11.67 5.41 -0.60
CA ARG A 64 11.01 4.17 -1.04
C ARG A 64 9.76 3.83 -0.20
N ILE A 65 9.82 4.03 1.13
CA ILE A 65 8.65 3.86 2.01
C ILE A 65 7.52 4.81 1.60
N LEU A 66 7.82 6.10 1.42
CA LEU A 66 6.82 7.09 1.06
C LEU A 66 6.22 6.81 -0.32
N GLU A 67 7.04 6.44 -1.30
CA GLU A 67 6.58 6.06 -2.64
C GLU A 67 5.59 4.89 -2.58
N CYS A 68 5.92 3.83 -1.82
CA CYS A 68 5.01 2.72 -1.60
C CYS A 68 3.73 3.15 -0.88
N GLU A 69 3.85 3.93 0.19
CA GLU A 69 2.71 4.40 0.99
C GLU A 69 1.71 5.16 0.10
N PHE A 70 2.19 6.09 -0.73
CA PHE A 70 1.34 6.84 -1.64
C PHE A 70 0.70 5.96 -2.71
N ASN A 71 1.48 5.09 -3.36
CA ASN A 71 0.95 4.21 -4.41
C ASN A 71 -0.15 3.28 -3.86
N VAL A 72 0.10 2.63 -2.72
CA VAL A 72 -0.88 1.74 -2.09
C VAL A 72 -2.13 2.51 -1.66
N HIS A 73 -1.97 3.71 -1.09
CA HIS A 73 -3.10 4.55 -0.70
C HIS A 73 -3.97 4.95 -1.91
N ILE A 74 -3.35 5.30 -3.03
CA ILE A 74 -4.05 5.64 -4.27
C ILE A 74 -4.84 4.42 -4.77
N PHE A 75 -4.18 3.26 -4.89
CA PHE A 75 -4.84 2.04 -5.38
C PHE A 75 -6.02 1.62 -4.50
N ALA A 76 -5.84 1.63 -3.17
CA ALA A 76 -6.92 1.30 -2.23
C ALA A 76 -8.10 2.28 -2.39
N SER A 77 -7.81 3.58 -2.47
CA SER A 77 -8.84 4.62 -2.63
C SER A 77 -9.61 4.47 -3.95
N GLU A 78 -8.91 4.16 -5.03
CA GLU A 78 -9.52 3.91 -6.35
C GLU A 78 -10.40 2.65 -6.33
N ALA A 79 -9.91 1.56 -5.73
CA ALA A 79 -10.66 0.32 -5.60
C ALA A 79 -11.94 0.50 -4.75
N MET A 80 -11.86 1.24 -3.64
CA MET A 80 -13.03 1.59 -2.82
C MET A 80 -14.05 2.42 -3.60
N HIS A 81 -13.58 3.38 -4.39
CA HIS A 81 -14.46 4.23 -5.21
C HIS A 81 -15.16 3.43 -6.32
N GLN A 82 -14.44 2.51 -6.97
CA GLN A 82 -15.01 1.63 -7.98
C GLN A 82 -16.08 0.69 -7.40
N ASP A 83 -15.80 0.07 -6.25
CA ASP A 83 -16.77 -0.81 -5.59
C ASP A 83 -18.05 -0.05 -5.20
N THR A 84 -17.90 1.10 -4.55
CA THR A 84 -19.03 1.95 -4.16
C THR A 84 -19.87 2.36 -5.37
N SER A 85 -19.23 2.80 -6.46
CA SER A 85 -19.91 3.20 -7.68
C SER A 85 -20.67 2.04 -8.35
N GLN A 86 -20.10 0.83 -8.32
CA GLN A 86 -20.74 -0.37 -8.84
C GLN A 86 -21.96 -0.76 -8.01
N GLN A 87 -21.87 -0.70 -6.68
CA GLN A 87 -22.99 -0.99 -5.79
C GLN A 87 -24.13 0.01 -5.97
N MET A 88 -23.82 1.32 -6.08
CA MET A 88 -24.83 2.36 -6.35
C MET A 88 -25.53 2.14 -7.68
N ARG A 89 -24.80 1.76 -8.74
CA ARG A 89 -25.41 1.46 -10.05
C ARG A 89 -26.39 0.28 -9.96
N ARG A 90 -25.98 -0.82 -9.31
CA ARG A 90 -26.86 -1.98 -9.11
C ARG A 90 -28.13 -1.62 -8.32
N LEU A 91 -27.99 -0.77 -7.31
CA LEU A 91 -29.13 -0.29 -6.52
C LEU A 91 -30.10 0.53 -7.38
N ALA A 92 -29.58 1.42 -8.23
CA ALA A 92 -30.39 2.20 -9.15
C ALA A 92 -31.13 1.31 -10.17
N GLU A 93 -30.44 0.33 -10.75
CA GLU A 93 -31.04 -0.65 -11.67
C GLU A 93 -32.17 -1.46 -11.01
N LEU A 94 -31.99 -1.87 -9.76
CA LEU A 94 -33.03 -2.57 -8.99
C LEU A 94 -34.23 -1.68 -8.71
N TYR A 95 -33.99 -0.39 -8.41
CA TYR A 95 -35.06 0.58 -8.16
C TYR A 95 -35.88 0.86 -9.43
N ASP A 96 -35.22 1.00 -10.58
CA ASP A 96 -35.87 1.18 -11.88
C ASP A 96 -36.67 -0.06 -12.30
N ALA A 97 -36.25 -1.27 -11.92
CA ALA A 97 -36.92 -2.52 -12.27
C ALA A 97 -38.23 -2.79 -11.52
N ILE A 98 -38.48 -2.08 -10.41
CA ILE A 98 -39.70 -2.20 -9.58
C ILE A 98 -40.64 -1.00 -9.73
N GLN A 99 -40.38 -0.12 -10.70
CA GLN A 99 -41.19 1.05 -11.05
C GLN A 99 -41.93 0.83 -12.38
#